data_AF-A0A914QQE0-F1
#
_entry.id   AF-A0A914QQE0-F1
#
_cell.length_a   1.000
_cell.length_b   1.000
_cell.length_c   1.000
_cell.angle_alpha   90.00
_cell.angle_beta   90.00
_cell.angle_gamma   90.00
#
_symmetry.space_group_name_H-M   'P 1'
#
loop_
_entity.id
_entity.type
_entity.pdbx_description
1 polymer ?
#
loop_
_entity_poly.entity_id
_entity_poly.type
_entity_poly.pdbx_seq_one_letter_code
_entity_poly.pdbx_strand_id
1 'polypeptide(L)'
;MIDLMTIIPFFVEECLPAMGVHDVELRNFRGAMVVIRVMRLARVARIFKLARYSIGLRAFGETMKKSAAELSMLGMFLLTGIMLFSTAIYFFERDEPNSKFYSIPAACWWCIVTKYFRK
;
A
#
# COMPACT_ATOMS: atom_id res chain seq x y z
N MET A 1 5.60 -20.44 -6.20
CA MET A 1 6.28 -19.25 -5.62
C MET A 1 5.45 -18.54 -4.54
N ILE A 2 4.19 -18.16 -4.78
CA ILE A 2 3.39 -17.42 -3.76
C ILE A 2 3.10 -18.26 -2.50
N ASP A 3 2.98 -19.58 -2.61
CA ASP A 3 2.79 -20.45 -1.43
C ASP A 3 4.02 -20.45 -0.50
N LEU A 4 5.23 -20.42 -1.08
CA LEU A 4 6.48 -20.28 -0.33
C LEU A 4 6.51 -18.94 0.42
N MET A 5 6.21 -17.83 -0.26
CA MET A 5 6.10 -16.48 0.36
C MET A 5 5.10 -16.43 1.52
N THR A 6 4.09 -17.28 1.51
CA THR A 6 3.01 -17.30 2.51
C THR A 6 3.42 -18.03 3.80
N ILE A 7 4.35 -18.98 3.68
CA ILE A 7 4.80 -19.83 4.79
C ILE A 7 6.10 -19.27 5.42
N ILE A 8 6.88 -18.47 4.68
CA ILE A 8 8.07 -17.75 5.20
C ILE A 8 7.83 -17.05 6.54
N PRO A 9 6.71 -16.32 6.77
CA PRO A 9 6.48 -15.67 8.05
C PRO A 9 6.43 -16.65 9.24
N PHE A 10 5.90 -17.86 9.02
CA PHE A 10 5.83 -18.89 10.06
C PHE A 10 7.22 -19.43 10.37
N PHE A 11 7.96 -19.84 9.34
CA PHE A 11 9.29 -20.44 9.53
C PHE A 11 10.28 -19.47 10.15
N VAL A 12 10.25 -18.19 9.75
CA VAL A 12 11.16 -17.19 10.31
C VAL A 12 10.83 -16.90 11.77
N GLU A 13 9.55 -16.84 12.15
CA GLU A 13 9.15 -16.63 13.55
C GLU A 13 9.50 -17.81 14.46
N GLU A 14 9.45 -19.04 13.96
CA GLU A 14 9.86 -20.24 14.72
C GLU A 14 11.38 -20.43 14.76
N CYS A 15 12.10 -20.02 13.72
CA CYS A 15 13.57 -20.09 13.69
C CYS A 15 14.25 -19.00 14.54
N LEU A 16 13.63 -17.83 14.71
CA LEU A 16 14.21 -16.71 15.49
C LEU A 16 14.54 -17.13 16.94
N PRO A 17 13.61 -17.73 17.71
CA PRO A 17 13.89 -18.22 19.06
C PRO A 17 14.88 -19.39 19.07
N ALA A 18 14.82 -20.28 18.07
CA ALA A 18 15.69 -21.45 17.97
C ALA A 18 17.18 -21.09 17.75
N MET A 19 17.46 -19.93 17.16
CA MET A 19 18.83 -19.41 16.98
C MET A 19 19.39 -18.68 18.22
N GLY A 20 18.70 -18.75 19.38
CA GLY A 20 19.13 -18.09 20.62
C GLY A 20 18.91 -16.57 20.62
N VAL A 21 18.24 -16.06 19.58
CA VAL A 21 17.95 -14.66 19.42
C VAL A 21 16.67 -14.34 20.20
N HIS A 22 16.83 -13.95 21.47
CA HIS A 22 15.69 -13.55 22.29
C HIS A 22 15.08 -12.23 21.80
N ASP A 23 13.73 -12.15 21.79
CA ASP A 23 12.95 -10.94 21.45
C ASP A 23 13.44 -9.67 22.17
N VAL A 24 14.07 -9.85 23.34
CA VAL A 24 14.60 -8.80 24.20
C VAL A 24 15.83 -8.11 23.58
N GLU A 25 16.70 -8.86 22.89
CA GLU A 25 17.92 -8.31 22.25
C GLU A 25 17.58 -7.64 20.90
N LEU A 26 16.60 -8.17 20.16
CA LEU A 26 16.02 -7.52 18.98
C LEU A 26 15.37 -6.18 19.33
N ARG A 27 14.74 -6.07 20.50
CA ARG A 27 14.04 -4.84 20.89
C ARG A 27 15.00 -3.64 21.07
N ASN A 28 16.28 -3.89 21.36
CA ASN A 28 17.30 -2.85 21.50
C ASN A 28 17.78 -2.29 20.15
N PHE A 29 17.60 -3.01 19.04
CA PHE A 29 17.95 -2.52 17.71
C PHE A 29 16.71 -1.96 16.98
N ARG A 30 16.78 -0.68 16.61
CA ARG A 30 15.73 0.01 15.82
C ARG A 30 15.33 -0.76 14.55
N GLY A 31 16.29 -1.42 13.90
CA GLY A 31 16.07 -2.23 12.70
C GLY A 31 15.22 -3.49 12.96
N ALA A 32 15.42 -4.13 14.10
CA ALA A 32 14.67 -5.34 14.46
C ALA A 32 13.19 -5.05 14.77
N MET A 33 12.87 -3.87 15.32
CA MET A 33 11.47 -3.45 15.46
C MET A 33 10.77 -3.28 14.10
N VAL A 34 11.49 -2.78 13.07
CA VAL A 34 10.96 -2.67 11.70
C VAL A 34 10.76 -4.05 11.10
N VAL A 35 11.73 -4.97 11.25
CA VAL A 35 11.62 -6.35 10.78
C VAL A 35 10.39 -7.03 11.38
N ILE A 36 10.18 -6.94 12.69
CA ILE A 36 9.01 -7.52 13.35
C ILE A 36 7.70 -6.91 12.83
N ARG A 37 7.65 -5.60 12.54
CA ARG A 37 6.47 -4.96 11.94
C ARG A 37 6.18 -5.48 10.53
N VAL A 38 7.22 -5.58 9.70
CA VAL A 38 7.10 -6.12 8.34
C VAL A 38 6.66 -7.59 8.38
N MET A 39 7.19 -8.39 9.30
CA MET A 39 6.78 -9.80 9.49
C MET A 39 5.31 -9.92 9.89
N ARG A 40 4.83 -9.06 10.80
CA ARG A 40 3.39 -9.00 11.15
C ARG A 40 2.52 -8.65 9.94
N LEU A 41 2.93 -7.68 9.13
CA LEU A 41 2.22 -7.33 7.89
C LEU A 41 2.29 -8.47 6.86
N ALA A 42 3.40 -9.19 6.78
CA ALA A 42 3.55 -10.33 5.89
C ALA A 42 2.60 -11.49 6.23
N ARG A 43 2.11 -11.60 7.47
CA ARG A 43 1.04 -12.57 7.79
C ARG A 43 -0.28 -12.24 7.07
N VAL A 44 -0.56 -10.97 6.77
CA VAL A 44 -1.71 -10.55 5.94
C VAL A 44 -1.57 -11.11 4.51
N ALA A 45 -0.35 -11.40 4.04
CA ALA A 45 -0.13 -12.08 2.76
C ALA A 45 -0.82 -13.45 2.69
N ARG A 46 -1.08 -14.12 3.83
CA ARG A 46 -1.86 -15.36 3.87
C ARG A 46 -3.32 -15.16 3.46
N ILE A 47 -3.89 -13.97 3.62
CA ILE A 47 -5.23 -13.65 3.12
C ILE A 47 -5.26 -13.73 1.59
N PHE A 48 -4.18 -13.36 0.89
CA PHE A 48 -4.06 -13.52 -0.57
C PHE A 48 -4.11 -15.00 -1.01
N LYS A 49 -3.79 -15.95 -0.11
CA LYS A 49 -3.99 -17.38 -0.37
C LYS A 49 -5.49 -17.72 -0.41
N LEU A 50 -6.29 -17.28 0.57
CA LEU A 50 -7.76 -17.42 0.57
C LEU A 50 -8.39 -16.75 -0.66
N ALA A 51 -7.87 -15.57 -0.99
CA ALA A 51 -8.23 -14.80 -2.16
C ALA A 51 -8.13 -15.65 -3.45
N ARG A 52 -7.07 -16.47 -3.59
CA ARG A 52 -6.90 -17.35 -4.76
C ARG A 52 -7.66 -18.67 -4.70
N TYR A 53 -8.18 -19.09 -3.55
CA TYR A 53 -9.12 -20.22 -3.48
C TYR A 53 -10.57 -19.79 -3.72
N SER A 54 -10.85 -18.50 -3.58
CA SER A 54 -12.13 -17.92 -3.96
C SER A 54 -12.29 -17.88 -5.48
N ILE A 55 -13.26 -18.65 -5.99
CA ILE A 55 -13.69 -18.60 -7.38
C ILE A 55 -14.13 -17.18 -7.74
N GLY A 56 -14.78 -16.48 -6.82
CA GLY A 56 -15.23 -15.11 -7.01
C GLY A 56 -14.09 -14.12 -7.28
N LEU A 57 -12.95 -14.27 -6.60
CA LEU A 57 -11.81 -13.39 -6.84
C LEU A 57 -11.03 -13.76 -8.11
N ARG A 58 -10.98 -15.05 -8.48
CA ARG A 58 -10.44 -15.46 -9.78
C ARG A 58 -11.28 -14.90 -10.92
N ALA A 59 -12.60 -15.01 -10.82
CA ALA A 59 -13.53 -14.42 -11.78
C ALA A 59 -13.35 -12.90 -11.87
N PHE A 60 -13.29 -12.21 -10.72
CA PHE A 60 -12.99 -10.78 -10.68
C PHE A 60 -11.64 -10.43 -11.32
N GLY A 61 -10.58 -11.19 -11.02
CA GLY A 61 -9.26 -10.98 -11.59
C GLY A 61 -9.20 -11.18 -13.10
N GLU A 62 -9.91 -12.18 -13.64
CA GLU A 62 -10.03 -12.41 -15.08
C GLU A 62 -10.84 -11.30 -15.77
N THR A 63 -11.94 -10.85 -15.18
CA THR A 63 -12.68 -9.68 -15.67
C THR A 63 -11.81 -8.42 -15.64
N MET A 64 -11.09 -8.19 -14.55
CA MET A 64 -10.15 -7.08 -14.43
C MET A 64 -9.05 -7.17 -15.47
N LYS A 65 -8.50 -8.36 -15.75
CA LYS A 65 -7.45 -8.56 -16.76
C LYS A 65 -7.95 -8.26 -18.17
N LYS A 66 -9.18 -8.69 -18.49
CA LYS A 66 -9.81 -8.39 -19.79
C LYS A 66 -10.04 -6.90 -19.98
N SER A 67 -10.49 -6.20 -18.93
CA SER A 67 -10.70 -4.75 -18.94
C SER A 67 -9.48 -3.95 -18.44
N ALA A 68 -8.32 -4.59 -18.25
CA ALA A 68 -7.15 -3.93 -17.64
C ALA A 68 -6.60 -2.84 -18.55
N ALA A 69 -6.63 -3.07 -19.87
CA ALA A 69 -6.23 -2.07 -20.86
C ALA A 69 -7.10 -0.82 -20.76
N GLU A 70 -8.43 -0.99 -20.75
CA GLU A 70 -9.40 0.10 -20.61
C GLU A 70 -9.27 0.81 -19.25
N LEU A 71 -9.12 0.05 -18.17
CA LEU A 71 -8.92 0.58 -16.83
C LEU A 71 -7.61 1.36 -16.69
N SER A 72 -6.53 0.88 -17.33
CA SER A 72 -5.24 1.57 -17.32
C SER A 72 -5.30 2.92 -18.03
N MET A 73 -6.02 2.97 -19.17
CA MET A 73 -6.25 4.20 -19.91
C MET A 73 -7.07 5.21 -19.09
N LEU A 74 -8.14 4.74 -18.44
CA LEU A 74 -8.92 5.55 -17.50
C LEU A 74 -8.06 6.04 -16.33
N GLY A 75 -7.22 5.17 -15.77
CA GLY A 75 -6.28 5.49 -14.70
C GLY A 75 -5.31 6.62 -15.09
N MET A 76 -4.73 6.56 -16.28
CA MET A 76 -3.85 7.61 -16.80
C MET A 76 -4.57 8.95 -16.96
N PHE A 77 -5.82 8.94 -17.44
CA PHE A 77 -6.63 10.15 -17.52
C PHE A 77 -6.91 10.75 -16.14
N LEU A 78 -7.27 9.90 -15.16
CA LEU A 78 -7.50 10.33 -13.77
C LEU A 78 -6.22 10.88 -13.13
N LEU A 79 -5.07 10.22 -13.30
CA LEU A 79 -3.78 10.67 -12.79
C LEU A 79 -3.40 12.02 -13.37
N THR A 80 -3.59 12.21 -14.69
CA THR A 80 -3.34 13.50 -15.36
C THR A 80 -4.25 14.59 -14.78
N GLY A 81 -5.55 14.31 -14.60
CA GLY A 81 -6.47 15.22 -13.94
C GLY A 81 -6.03 15.58 -12.52
N ILE A 82 -5.67 14.59 -11.70
CA ILE A 82 -5.18 14.80 -10.33
C ILE A 82 -3.92 15.67 -10.32
N MET A 83 -2.96 15.41 -11.21
CA MET A 83 -1.74 16.22 -11.33
C MET A 83 -2.03 17.67 -11.72
N LEU A 84 -2.96 17.89 -12.66
CA LEU A 84 -3.37 19.22 -13.08
C LEU A 84 -4.05 19.99 -11.94
N PHE A 85 -5.03 19.38 -11.26
CA PHE A 85 -5.72 20.01 -10.12
C PHE A 85 -4.79 20.23 -8.93
N SER A 86 -3.91 19.28 -8.64
CA SER A 86 -2.89 19.39 -7.58
C SER A 86 -1.96 20.56 -7.85
N THR A 87 -1.48 20.71 -9.09
CA THR A 87 -0.65 21.84 -9.50
C THR A 87 -1.41 23.16 -9.41
N ALA A 88 -2.66 23.20 -9.88
CA ALA A 88 -3.50 24.40 -9.81
C ALA A 88 -3.70 24.87 -8.35
N ILE A 89 -4.11 23.96 -7.45
CA ILE A 89 -4.32 24.26 -6.03
C ILE A 89 -3.00 24.70 -5.37
N TYR A 90 -1.90 24.01 -5.66
CA TYR A 90 -0.59 24.42 -5.17
C TYR A 90 -0.25 25.85 -5.59
N PHE A 91 -0.50 26.23 -6.85
CA PHE A 91 -0.27 27.59 -7.33
C PHE A 91 -1.23 28.63 -6.74
N PHE A 92 -2.49 28.26 -6.47
CA PHE A 92 -3.45 29.16 -5.82
C PHE A 92 -3.14 29.40 -4.35
N GLU A 93 -2.61 28.39 -3.64
CA GLU A 93 -2.42 28.45 -2.19
C GLU A 93 -0.96 28.73 -1.77
N ARG A 94 -0.04 28.87 -2.73
CA ARG A 94 1.40 29.10 -2.44
C ARG A 94 1.69 30.45 -1.77
N ASP A 95 0.81 31.43 -1.96
CA ASP A 95 1.01 32.80 -1.49
C ASP A 95 0.40 33.05 -0.09
N GLU A 96 -0.22 32.03 0.52
CA GLU A 96 -0.84 32.09 1.86
C GLU A 96 0.13 31.59 2.96
N PRO A 97 0.45 32.43 3.97
CA PRO A 97 1.36 32.07 5.07
C PRO A 97 0.67 31.17 6.11
N ASN A 98 0.22 29.99 5.71
CA ASN A 98 -0.17 28.81 6.54
C ASN A 98 -0.64 27.62 5.66
N SER A 99 -0.22 27.56 4.40
CA SER A 99 -0.72 26.57 3.43
C SER A 99 -0.35 25.12 3.79
N LYS A 100 -1.36 24.23 3.84
CA LYS A 100 -1.19 22.78 4.03
C LYS A 100 -0.61 22.08 2.80
N PHE A 101 -0.49 22.78 1.67
CA PHE A 101 -0.01 22.26 0.40
C PHE A 101 1.47 22.58 0.19
N TYR A 102 2.33 21.99 1.02
CA TYR A 102 3.78 22.23 0.98
C TYR A 102 4.47 21.58 -0.25
N SER A 103 3.84 20.59 -0.90
CA SER A 103 4.40 19.91 -2.07
C SER A 103 3.30 19.31 -2.96
N ILE A 104 3.56 19.21 -4.26
CA ILE A 104 2.65 18.62 -5.26
C ILE A 104 2.17 17.21 -4.85
N PRO A 105 3.00 16.31 -4.30
CA PRO A 105 2.53 14.99 -3.84
C PRO A 105 1.53 15.06 -2.66
N ALA A 106 1.66 16.08 -1.79
CA ALA A 106 0.72 16.30 -0.68
C ALA A 106 -0.62 16.82 -1.19
N ALA A 107 -0.61 17.71 -2.18
CA ALA A 107 -1.82 18.16 -2.87
C ALA A 107 -2.49 17.02 -3.68
N CYS A 108 -1.71 16.09 -4.25
CA CYS A 108 -2.26 14.90 -4.91
C CYS A 108 -3.10 14.03 -3.94
N TRP A 109 -2.61 13.82 -2.70
CA TRP A 109 -3.37 13.10 -1.67
C TRP A 109 -4.71 13.78 -1.37
N TRP A 110 -4.72 15.11 -1.26
CA TRP A 110 -5.94 15.88 -1.04
C TRP A 110 -6.91 15.78 -2.23
N CYS A 111 -6.43 15.87 -3.48
CA CYS A 111 -7.27 15.70 -4.67
C CYS A 111 -7.92 14.31 -4.74
N ILE A 112 -7.24 13.26 -4.24
CA ILE A 112 -7.77 11.89 -4.17
C ILE A 112 -8.85 11.79 -3.10
N VAL A 113 -8.59 12.30 -1.89
CA VAL A 113 -9.50 12.19 -0.73
C VAL A 113 -10.73 13.08 -0.88
N THR A 114 -10.57 14.31 -1.39
CA THR A 114 -11.68 15.27 -1.51
C THR A 114 -12.75 14.83 -2.51
N LYS A 115 -12.42 13.97 -3.50
CA LYS A 115 -13.42 13.35 -4.38
C LYS A 115 -14.43 12.46 -3.65
N TYR A 116 -14.16 12.05 -2.41
CA TYR A 116 -15.05 11.21 -1.59
C TYR A 116 -15.71 11.96 -0.42
N PHE A 117 -15.32 13.21 -0.16
CA PHE A 117 -15.82 13.98 0.99
C PHE A 117 -16.68 15.17 0.56
N ARG A 118 -17.75 14.86 -0.19
CA ARG A 118 -18.89 15.76 -0.35
C ARG A 118 -20.19 15.01 -0.12
N LYS A 119 -20.40 14.64 1.15
CA LYS A 119 -21.71 14.65 1.80
C LYS A 119 -21.52 15.11 3.24
#